data_AF-A0A6B2GE01-F1
#
_entry.id   AF-A0A6B2GE01-F1
#
_cell.length_a   1.000
_cell.length_b   1.000
_cell.length_c   1.000
_cell.angle_alpha   90.00
_cell.angle_beta   90.00
_cell.angle_gamma   90.00
#
_symmetry.space_group_name_H-M   'P 1'
#
loop_
_entity.id
_entity.type
_entity.pdbx_description
1 polymer ?
#
loop_
_entity_poly.entity_id
_entity_poly.type
_entity_poly.pdbx_seq_one_letter_code
_entity_poly.pdbx_strand_id
1 'polypeptide(L)'
;LFHSRWLLHKNVYRHKTVVAIELMLSKAIRTCHDTMNFNEKSCNPELFLSLTDGFIDDILTSNDPKLFLAKSIIENVVNRNIYKLGGRFIIQKNCKHFDDKIPKFIENLKL
;
A
#
# COMPACT_ATOMS: atom_id res chain seq x y z
N LEU A 1 -26.52 1.75 12.76
CA LEU A 1 -25.13 2.27 12.85
C LEU A 1 -24.08 1.21 12.48
N PHE A 2 -23.96 0.10 13.22
CA PHE A 2 -22.87 -0.89 13.00
C PHE A 2 -22.91 -1.60 11.64
N HIS A 3 -24.10 -1.92 11.12
CA HIS A 3 -24.26 -2.54 9.81
C HIS A 3 -23.70 -1.66 8.68
N SER A 4 -24.02 -0.36 8.70
CA SER A 4 -23.54 0.62 7.72
C SER A 4 -22.02 0.77 7.75
N ARG A 5 -21.42 0.82 8.96
CA ARG A 5 -19.95 0.84 9.13
C ARG A 5 -19.31 -0.41 8.53
N TRP A 6 -19.88 -1.59 8.80
CA TRP A 6 -19.38 -2.84 8.26
C TRP A 6 -19.44 -2.86 6.72
N LEU A 7 -20.55 -2.37 6.15
CA LEU A 7 -20.74 -2.32 4.70
C LEU A 7 -19.69 -1.42 4.03
N LEU A 8 -19.48 -0.20 4.55
CA LEU A 8 -18.47 0.74 4.05
C LEU A 8 -17.06 0.14 4.15
N HIS A 9 -16.75 -0.45 5.30
CA HIS A 9 -15.44 -1.04 5.50
C HIS A 9 -15.20 -2.23 4.56
N LYS A 10 -16.20 -3.12 4.37
CA LYS A 10 -16.06 -4.29 3.50
C LYS A 10 -15.99 -3.91 2.02
N ASN A 11 -16.76 -2.93 1.58
CA ASN A 11 -16.96 -2.63 0.17
C ASN A 11 -16.05 -1.50 -0.33
N VAL A 12 -15.78 -0.49 0.50
CA VAL A 12 -15.07 0.73 0.11
C VAL A 12 -13.65 0.72 0.69
N TYR A 13 -13.52 0.79 2.02
CA TYR A 13 -12.21 1.00 2.66
C TYR A 13 -11.25 -0.18 2.46
N ARG A 14 -11.77 -1.41 2.37
CA ARG A 14 -10.97 -2.62 2.11
C ARG A 14 -11.20 -3.18 0.70
N HIS A 15 -11.59 -2.33 -0.24
CA HIS A 15 -11.67 -2.74 -1.64
C HIS A 15 -10.29 -3.19 -2.13
N LYS A 16 -10.25 -4.29 -2.90
CA LYS A 16 -8.99 -4.93 -3.32
C LYS A 16 -8.01 -4.00 -4.03
N THR A 17 -8.53 -3.07 -4.85
CA THR A 17 -7.68 -2.11 -5.57
C THR A 17 -7.17 -1.00 -4.66
N VAL A 18 -7.95 -0.59 -3.65
CA VAL A 18 -7.53 0.40 -2.65
C VAL A 18 -6.35 -0.16 -1.87
N VAL A 19 -6.50 -1.38 -1.34
CA VAL A 19 -5.43 -2.06 -0.59
C VAL A 19 -4.17 -2.26 -1.45
N ALA A 20 -4.31 -2.60 -2.73
CA ALA A 20 -3.16 -2.73 -3.63
C ALA A 20 -2.41 -1.39 -3.80
N ILE A 21 -3.14 -0.29 -3.98
CA ILE A 21 -2.57 1.05 -4.13
C ILE A 21 -1.91 1.50 -2.81
N GLU A 22 -2.58 1.31 -1.66
CA GLU A 22 -2.04 1.61 -0.34
C GLU A 22 -0.70 0.89 -0.09
N LEU A 23 -0.61 -0.40 -0.46
CA LEU A 23 0.63 -1.16 -0.35
C LEU A 23 1.74 -0.63 -1.26
N MET A 24 1.41 -0.25 -2.50
CA MET A 24 2.38 0.34 -3.42
C MET A 24 2.87 1.70 -2.92
N LEU A 25 1.97 2.57 -2.47
CA LEU A 25 2.34 3.88 -1.92
C LEU A 25 3.17 3.74 -0.64
N SER A 26 2.81 2.82 0.25
CA SER A 26 3.60 2.52 1.46
C SER A 26 5.02 2.07 1.11
N LYS A 27 5.16 1.25 0.06
CA LYS A 27 6.46 0.83 -0.45
C LYS A 27 7.25 2.01 -1.02
N ALA A 28 6.61 2.88 -1.81
CA ALA A 28 7.24 4.08 -2.36
C ALA A 28 7.74 5.02 -1.24
N ILE A 29 6.88 5.31 -0.26
CA ILE A 29 7.21 6.14 0.91
C ILE A 29 8.40 5.54 1.68
N ARG A 30 8.41 4.23 1.89
CA ARG A 30 9.54 3.56 2.56
C ARG A 30 10.84 3.68 1.77
N THR A 31 10.81 3.65 0.44
CA THR A 31 12.01 3.79 -0.39
C THR A 31 12.57 5.21 -0.42
N CYS A 32 11.72 6.24 -0.31
CA CYS A 32 12.16 7.64 -0.28
C CYS A 32 12.28 8.21 1.15
N HIS A 33 12.11 7.39 2.17
CA HIS A 33 12.05 7.83 3.56
C HIS A 33 13.30 8.57 4.01
N ASP A 34 14.48 8.00 3.74
CA ASP A 34 15.76 8.61 4.08
C ASP A 34 16.06 9.87 3.26
N THR A 35 15.58 9.94 2.01
CA THR A 35 15.81 11.10 1.14
C THR A 35 14.91 12.29 1.47
N MET A 36 13.68 12.04 1.94
CA MET A 36 12.70 13.08 2.23
C MET A 36 12.57 13.41 3.72
N ASN A 37 13.34 12.71 4.58
CA ASN A 37 13.37 12.90 6.04
C ASN A 37 11.98 12.89 6.69
N PHE A 38 11.12 11.92 6.32
CA PHE A 38 9.75 11.88 6.85
C PHE A 38 9.67 11.79 8.37
N ASN A 39 10.67 11.18 9.03
CA ASN A 39 10.74 11.14 10.49
C ASN A 39 10.80 12.55 11.09
N GLU A 40 11.69 13.41 10.59
CA GLU A 40 11.82 14.78 11.07
C GLU A 40 10.55 15.58 10.79
N LYS A 41 10.00 15.46 9.58
CA LYS A 41 8.74 16.10 9.21
C LYS A 41 7.55 15.64 10.07
N SER A 42 7.57 14.40 10.57
CA SER A 42 6.50 13.88 11.43
C SER A 42 6.56 14.39 12.87
N CYS A 43 7.76 14.74 13.36
CA CYS A 43 7.96 15.20 14.73
C CYS A 43 7.87 16.72 14.88
N ASN A 44 8.10 17.48 13.80
CA ASN A 44 8.00 18.93 13.80
C ASN A 44 6.63 19.40 13.25
N PRO A 45 5.78 20.05 14.07
CA PRO A 45 4.46 20.51 13.64
C PRO A 45 4.49 21.43 12.42
N GLU A 46 5.48 22.30 12.29
CA GLU A 46 5.58 23.24 11.16
C GLU A 46 5.88 22.50 9.85
N LEU A 47 6.77 21.51 9.90
CA LEU A 47 7.08 20.66 8.75
C LEU A 47 5.94 19.68 8.44
N PHE A 48 5.22 19.22 9.45
CA PHE A 48 4.09 18.32 9.28
C PHE A 48 2.97 18.95 8.43
N LEU A 49 2.77 20.27 8.53
CA LEU A 49 1.80 20.99 7.69
C LEU A 49 2.11 20.88 6.19
N SER A 50 3.39 20.73 5.82
CA SER A 50 3.81 20.53 4.43
C SER A 50 3.63 19.09 3.96
N LEU A 51 3.42 18.14 4.86
CA LEU A 51 3.29 16.71 4.55
C LEU A 51 1.87 16.40 4.05
N THR A 52 1.63 16.77 2.81
CA THR A 52 0.37 16.57 2.08
C THR A 52 0.60 15.67 0.87
N ASP A 53 -0.48 15.20 0.24
CA ASP A 53 -0.41 14.36 -0.97
C ASP A 53 0.42 14.96 -2.12
N GLY A 54 0.73 16.26 -2.07
CA GLY A 54 1.65 16.93 -2.99
C GLY A 54 3.06 16.33 -3.04
N PHE A 55 3.51 15.59 -2.02
CA PHE A 55 4.79 14.88 -2.07
C PHE A 55 4.86 13.88 -3.24
N ILE A 56 3.71 13.38 -3.70
CA ILE A 56 3.64 12.46 -4.84
C ILE A 56 4.13 13.18 -6.11
N ASP A 57 3.69 14.41 -6.31
CA ASP A 57 4.12 15.25 -7.44
C ASP A 57 5.60 15.65 -7.30
N ASP A 58 6.06 15.93 -6.07
CA ASP A 58 7.48 16.21 -5.80
C ASP A 58 8.36 15.01 -6.19
N ILE A 59 7.95 13.77 -5.89
CA ILE A 59 8.69 12.56 -6.28
C ILE A 59 8.68 12.38 -7.80
N LEU A 60 7.54 12.64 -8.46
CA LEU A 60 7.42 12.49 -9.91
C LEU A 60 8.26 13.52 -10.67
N THR A 61 8.36 14.74 -10.17
CA THR A 61 9.11 15.84 -10.81
C THR A 61 10.59 15.87 -10.43
N SER A 62 10.98 15.19 -9.35
CA SER A 62 12.38 15.12 -8.94
C SER A 62 13.27 14.37 -9.93
N ASN A 63 14.51 14.83 -10.04
CA ASN A 63 15.59 14.23 -10.82
C ASN A 63 16.63 13.50 -9.93
N ASP A 64 16.38 13.38 -8.62
CA ASP A 64 17.31 12.68 -7.72
C ASP A 64 17.34 11.17 -8.03
N PRO A 65 18.51 10.58 -8.37
CA PRO A 65 18.61 9.14 -8.62
C PRO A 65 18.18 8.28 -7.43
N LYS A 66 18.26 8.80 -6.20
CA LYS A 66 17.82 8.06 -5.00
C LYS A 66 16.30 7.88 -4.95
N LEU A 67 15.55 8.76 -5.61
CA LEU A 67 14.08 8.70 -5.69
C LEU A 67 13.57 7.86 -6.87
N PHE A 68 14.46 7.36 -7.74
CA PHE A 68 14.08 6.62 -8.94
C PHE A 68 13.16 5.42 -8.65
N LEU A 69 13.45 4.66 -7.58
CA LEU A 69 12.63 3.52 -7.17
C LEU A 69 11.22 3.94 -6.72
N ALA A 70 11.12 5.01 -5.92
CA ALA A 70 9.84 5.53 -5.48
C ALA A 70 9.02 6.06 -6.67
N LYS A 71 9.66 6.82 -7.56
CA LYS A 71 9.07 7.35 -8.80
C LYS A 71 8.51 6.24 -9.68
N SER A 72 9.28 5.19 -9.94
CA SER A 72 8.81 4.05 -10.74
C SER A 72 7.58 3.36 -10.15
N ILE A 73 7.51 3.22 -8.82
CA ILE A 73 6.33 2.64 -8.15
C ILE A 73 5.10 3.55 -8.34
N ILE A 74 5.26 4.87 -8.18
CA ILE A 74 4.16 5.83 -8.35
C ILE A 74 3.71 5.88 -9.81
N GLU A 75 4.62 5.89 -10.78
CA GLU A 75 4.31 5.82 -12.21
C GLU A 75 3.50 4.56 -12.54
N ASN A 76 3.83 3.42 -11.94
CA ASN A 76 3.03 2.19 -12.08
C ASN A 76 1.60 2.38 -11.55
N VAL A 77 1.41 3.06 -10.42
CA VAL A 77 0.07 3.37 -9.88
C VAL A 77 -0.72 4.27 -10.84
N VAL A 78 -0.07 5.33 -11.38
CA VAL A 78 -0.67 6.27 -12.35
C VAL A 78 -1.08 5.53 -13.63
N ASN A 79 -0.19 4.69 -14.15
CA ASN A 79 -0.43 3.87 -15.35
C ASN A 79 -1.36 2.67 -15.09
N ARG A 80 -1.96 2.56 -13.90
CA ARG A 80 -2.85 1.46 -13.47
C ARG A 80 -2.20 0.08 -13.51
N ASN A 81 -0.87 0.01 -13.52
CA ASN A 81 -0.08 -1.20 -13.32
C ASN A 81 0.04 -1.52 -11.82
N ILE A 82 -1.08 -1.92 -11.22
CA ILE A 82 -1.18 -2.18 -9.77
C ILE A 82 -1.07 -3.66 -9.43
N TYR A 83 -0.67 -3.95 -8.18
CA TYR A 83 -0.63 -5.31 -7.64
C TYR A 83 -1.97 -6.03 -7.81
N LYS A 84 -1.91 -7.29 -8.25
CA LYS A 84 -3.09 -8.15 -8.40
C LYS A 84 -3.34 -8.91 -7.11
N LEU A 85 -4.62 -8.95 -6.69
CA LEU A 85 -5.03 -9.73 -5.54
C LEU A 85 -5.01 -11.23 -5.91
N GLY A 86 -4.13 -11.99 -5.26
CA GLY A 86 -4.05 -13.45 -5.46
C GLY A 86 -5.22 -14.23 -4.85
N GLY A 87 -5.82 -13.74 -3.76
CA GLY A 87 -6.96 -14.39 -3.12
C GLY A 87 -7.35 -13.76 -1.79
N ARG A 88 -8.51 -14.15 -1.23
CA ARG A 88 -8.94 -13.77 0.13
C ARG A 88 -9.59 -14.96 0.82
N PHE A 89 -9.15 -15.24 2.05
CA PHE A 89 -9.66 -16.35 2.85
C PHE A 89 -10.31 -15.83 4.13
N ILE A 90 -11.33 -16.54 4.60
CA ILE A 90 -11.95 -16.30 5.90
C ILE A 90 -11.58 -17.50 6.77
N ILE A 91 -10.89 -17.23 7.88
CA ILE A 91 -10.45 -18.25 8.82
C ILE A 91 -11.52 -18.41 9.89
N GLN A 92 -11.99 -19.63 10.11
CA GLN A 92 -12.90 -19.92 11.22
C GLN A 92 -12.10 -20.11 12.51
N LYS A 93 -12.70 -19.73 13.64
CA LYS A 93 -12.05 -19.73 14.97
C LYS A 93 -11.46 -21.09 15.39
N ASN A 94 -11.95 -22.20 14.80
CA ASN A 94 -11.53 -23.57 15.08
C ASN A 94 -10.66 -24.20 13.98
N CYS A 95 -10.10 -23.41 13.05
CA CYS A 95 -9.20 -23.94 12.02
C CYS A 95 -7.85 -24.34 12.64
N LYS A 96 -7.64 -25.65 12.87
CA LYS A 96 -6.44 -26.17 13.52
C LYS A 96 -5.16 -26.02 12.68
N HIS A 97 -5.25 -25.97 11.34
CA HIS A 97 -4.08 -25.96 10.44
C HIS A 97 -4.26 -24.87 9.38
N PHE A 98 -3.82 -23.65 9.73
CA PHE A 98 -3.77 -22.52 8.80
C PHE A 98 -2.57 -22.66 7.83
N ASP A 99 -1.47 -23.23 8.33
CA ASP A 99 -0.19 -23.37 7.62
C ASP A 99 -0.24 -24.35 6.45
N ASP A 100 -1.16 -25.33 6.43
CA ASP A 100 -1.27 -26.29 5.33
C ASP A 100 -2.04 -25.77 4.11
N LYS A 101 -2.88 -24.74 4.29
CA LYS A 101 -3.81 -24.26 3.25
C LYS A 101 -3.20 -23.21 2.34
N ILE A 102 -2.26 -22.41 2.84
CA ILE A 102 -1.60 -21.35 2.08
C ILE A 102 -0.60 -21.90 1.06
N PRO A 103 0.31 -22.84 1.41
CA PRO A 103 1.28 -23.39 0.47
C PRO A 103 0.59 -24.11 -0.70
N LYS A 104 -0.45 -24.91 -0.43
CA LYS A 104 -1.24 -25.60 -1.47
C LYS A 104 -1.95 -24.64 -2.42
N PHE A 105 -2.36 -23.46 -1.95
CA PHE A 105 -2.97 -22.45 -2.82
C PHE A 105 -1.91 -21.78 -3.72
N ILE A 106 -0.73 -21.48 -3.17
CA ILE A 106 0.39 -20.87 -3.90
C ILE A 106 0.98 -21.86 -4.92
N GLU A 107 1.15 -23.13 -4.58
CA GLU A 107 1.60 -24.19 -5.50
C GLU A 107 0.63 -24.39 -6.68
N ASN A 108 -0.68 -24.30 -6.44
CA ASN A 108 -1.70 -24.40 -7.49
C ASN A 108 -1.77 -23.15 -8.38
N LEU A 109 -1.18 -22.03 -7.97
CA LEU A 109 -1.25 -20.75 -8.68
C LEU A 109 -0.24 -20.62 -9.82
N LYS A 110 0.71 -21.57 -9.98
CA LYS A 110 1.74 -21.63 -11.04
C LYS A 110 2.09 -20.24 -11.62
N LEU A 111 2.60 -19.36 -10.74
CA LEU A 111 3.23 -18.10 -11.15
C LEU A 111 4.70 -18.34 -11.48
#